data_AF-A0A292E969-F1
#
_entry.id   AF-A0A292E969-F1
#
_cell.length_a   1.000
_cell.length_b   1.000
_cell.length_c   1.000
_cell.angle_alpha   90.00
_cell.angle_beta   90.00
_cell.angle_gamma   90.00
#
_symmetry.space_group_name_H-M   'P 1'
#
loop_
_entity.id
_entity.type
_entity.pdbx_description
1 polymer ?
#
loop_
_entity_poly.entity_id
_entity_poly.type
_entity_poly.pdbx_seq_one_letter_code
_entity_poly.pdbx_strand_id
1 'polypeptide(L)'
;MTQHSMRLLSGSLDLEKALVCDDAITRVLARYADSDASRGMTDWFNAEIRRADFDPHALFIGMAAMMVQMHSSFAAYCYRTEAGELLAKQFKSVVDQSYASHFADTHAAAEGLR
;
A
#
# COMPACT_ATOMS: atom_id res chain seq x y z
N MET A 1 4.70 20.43 12.73
CA MET A 1 3.86 19.59 11.85
C MET A 1 4.56 19.45 10.52
N THR A 2 5.34 18.39 10.34
CA THR A 2 5.99 18.07 9.07
C THR A 2 4.94 17.54 8.10
N GLN A 3 4.72 18.24 6.99
CA GLN A 3 3.89 17.77 5.88
C GLN A 3 4.40 16.39 5.43
N HIS A 4 3.62 15.34 5.68
CA HIS A 4 3.85 14.05 5.08
C HIS A 4 3.67 14.21 3.58
N SER A 5 4.78 14.21 2.85
CA SER A 5 4.81 14.15 1.39
C SER A 5 3.98 12.95 0.93
N MET A 6 2.77 13.21 0.47
CA MET A 6 1.87 12.21 -0.09
C MET A 6 2.38 11.78 -1.47
N ARG A 7 3.41 10.92 -1.48
CA ARG A 7 3.97 10.33 -2.72
C ARG A 7 2.99 9.43 -3.48
N LEU A 8 1.79 9.19 -2.94
CA LEU A 8 0.72 8.41 -3.57
C LEU A 8 -0.12 9.21 -4.58
N LEU A 9 0.05 10.53 -4.66
CA LEU A 9 -0.61 11.38 -5.64
C LEU A 9 0.39 11.73 -6.75
N SER A 10 0.00 11.52 -8.00
CA SER A 10 0.84 11.88 -9.15
C SER A 10 1.15 13.38 -9.10
N GLY A 11 2.44 13.72 -9.20
CA GLY A 11 2.92 15.09 -9.38
C GLY A 11 2.36 16.12 -8.40
N SER A 12 2.85 16.13 -7.15
CA SER A 12 2.78 17.34 -6.30
C SER A 12 1.38 17.96 -6.12
N LEU A 13 0.31 17.16 -6.14
CA LEU A 13 -1.02 17.64 -5.81
C LEU A 13 -1.10 17.88 -4.30
N ASP A 14 -1.32 19.15 -3.94
CA ASP A 14 -1.68 19.58 -2.59
C ASP A 14 -2.95 18.84 -2.13
N LEU A 15 -3.02 18.45 -0.85
CA LEU A 15 -4.11 17.62 -0.31
C LEU A 15 -5.48 18.23 -0.58
N GLU A 16 -5.60 19.53 -0.39
CA GLU A 16 -6.84 20.27 -0.63
C GLU A 16 -7.32 20.13 -2.08
N LYS A 17 -6.39 20.17 -3.04
CA LYS A 17 -6.70 19.99 -4.47
C LYS A 17 -7.07 18.55 -4.80
N ALA A 18 -6.42 17.58 -4.16
CA ALA A 18 -6.69 16.16 -4.36
C ALA A 18 -8.04 15.73 -3.76
N LEU A 19 -8.50 16.39 -2.69
CA LEU A 19 -9.81 16.13 -2.08
C LEU A 19 -10.99 16.59 -2.93
N VAL A 20 -10.79 17.62 -3.77
CA VAL A 20 -11.86 18.26 -4.57
C VAL A 20 -11.75 18.02 -6.08
N CYS A 21 -10.73 17.29 -6.55
CA CYS A 21 -10.57 17.01 -7.98
C CYS A 21 -11.67 16.08 -8.51
N ASP A 22 -11.91 16.05 -9.82
CA ASP A 22 -12.98 15.23 -10.43
C ASP A 22 -12.68 13.73 -10.47
N ASP A 23 -11.42 13.30 -10.32
CA ASP A 23 -11.06 11.89 -10.29
C ASP A 23 -11.44 11.21 -8.95
N ALA A 24 -12.34 10.24 -9.01
CA ALA A 24 -12.88 9.58 -7.82
C ALA A 24 -11.82 8.77 -7.06
N ILE A 25 -10.86 8.17 -7.76
CA ILE A 25 -9.79 7.38 -7.16
C ILE A 25 -8.85 8.32 -6.38
N THR A 26 -8.42 9.41 -7.01
CA THR A 26 -7.58 10.45 -6.39
C THR A 26 -8.23 11.01 -5.12
N ARG A 27 -9.54 11.30 -5.14
CA ARG A 27 -10.25 11.74 -3.93
C ARG A 27 -10.26 10.70 -2.82
N VAL A 28 -10.43 9.41 -3.15
CA VAL A 28 -10.38 8.31 -2.15
C VAL A 28 -8.98 8.21 -1.55
N LEU A 29 -7.94 8.27 -2.39
CA LEU A 29 -6.55 8.23 -1.94
C LEU A 29 -6.22 9.41 -1.02
N ALA A 30 -6.67 10.62 -1.37
CA ALA A 30 -6.51 11.81 -0.54
C ALA A 30 -7.19 11.66 0.83
N ARG A 31 -8.43 11.15 0.87
CA ARG A 31 -9.12 10.85 2.15
C ARG A 31 -8.42 9.78 2.97
N TYR A 32 -7.88 8.75 2.32
CA TYR A 32 -7.12 7.71 3.01
C TYR A 32 -5.82 8.29 3.59
N ALA A 33 -5.07 9.09 2.82
CA ALA A 33 -3.83 9.71 3.27
C ALA A 33 -4.03 10.64 4.48
N ASP A 34 -5.18 11.31 4.56
CA ASP A 34 -5.55 12.16 5.72
C ASP A 34 -6.32 11.41 6.83
N SER A 35 -6.47 10.10 6.72
CA SER A 35 -7.15 9.32 7.75
C SER A 35 -6.25 8.99 8.93
N ASP A 36 -6.85 8.75 10.10
CA ASP A 36 -6.13 8.27 11.29
C ASP A 36 -5.50 6.89 11.04
N ALA A 37 -6.05 6.09 10.13
CA ALA A 37 -5.46 4.82 9.72
C ALA A 37 -4.09 5.02 9.03
N SER A 38 -3.98 5.99 8.11
CA SER A 38 -2.71 6.29 7.43
C SER A 38 -1.68 6.88 8.40
N ARG A 39 -2.11 7.75 9.32
CA ARG A 39 -1.25 8.28 10.38
C ARG A 39 -0.73 7.17 11.31
N GLY A 40 -1.63 6.35 11.84
CA GLY A 40 -1.28 5.24 12.72
C GLY A 40 -0.37 4.21 12.04
N MET A 41 -0.58 3.91 10.77
CA MET A 41 0.30 3.03 9.99
C MET A 41 1.70 3.64 9.82
N THR A 42 1.78 4.95 9.58
CA THR A 42 3.06 5.67 9.46
C THR A 42 3.81 5.65 10.79
N ASP A 43 3.12 5.90 11.90
CA ASP A 43 3.71 5.87 13.24
C ASP A 43 4.20 4.47 13.60
N TRP A 44 3.39 3.45 13.33
CA TRP A 44 3.78 2.05 13.54
C TRP A 44 5.00 1.67 12.70
N PHE A 45 5.01 1.97 11.41
CA PHE A 45 6.14 1.67 10.53
C PHE A 45 7.42 2.35 11.01
N ASN A 46 7.33 3.64 11.39
CA ASN A 46 8.45 4.39 11.93
C ASN A 46 8.95 3.84 13.27
N ALA A 47 8.07 3.30 14.10
CA ALA A 47 8.46 2.63 15.35
C ALA A 47 9.16 1.30 15.06
N GLU A 48 8.64 0.52 14.11
CA GLU A 48 9.16 -0.80 13.77
C GLU A 48 10.59 -0.74 13.21
N ILE A 49 10.86 0.18 12.28
CA ILE A 49 12.21 0.36 11.71
C ILE A 49 13.25 0.85 12.73
N ARG A 50 12.82 1.34 13.90
CA ARG A 50 13.70 1.79 14.99
C ARG A 50 13.95 0.72 16.04
N ARG A 51 13.33 -0.45 15.92
CA ARG A 51 13.58 -1.56 16.85
C ARG A 51 15.01 -2.08 16.69
N ALA A 52 15.59 -2.54 17.80
CA ALA A 52 16.96 -3.07 17.81
C ALA A 52 17.11 -4.35 16.98
N ASP A 53 16.01 -5.12 16.84
CA ASP A 53 15.90 -6.38 16.11
C ASP A 53 15.23 -6.21 14.74
N PHE A 54 15.21 -5.00 14.18
CA PHE A 54 14.55 -4.73 12.91
C PHE A 54 15.09 -5.63 11.78
N ASP A 55 14.18 -6.42 11.19
CA ASP A 55 14.42 -7.18 9.96
C ASP A 55 13.52 -6.63 8.84
N PRO A 56 14.09 -5.99 7.80
CA PRO A 56 13.31 -5.48 6.68
C PRO A 56 12.55 -6.58 5.94
N HIS A 57 13.07 -7.80 5.86
CA HIS A 57 12.38 -8.90 5.18
C HIS A 57 11.10 -9.30 5.91
N ALA A 58 11.19 -9.48 7.23
CA ALA A 58 10.04 -9.77 8.08
C ALA A 58 8.97 -8.66 7.99
N LEU A 59 9.38 -7.39 8.00
CA LEU A 59 8.47 -6.25 7.87
C LEU A 59 7.69 -6.29 6.55
N PHE A 60 8.38 -6.43 5.42
CA PHE A 60 7.73 -6.45 4.10
C PHE A 60 6.82 -7.67 3.91
N ILE A 61 7.24 -8.85 4.38
CA ILE A 61 6.42 -10.06 4.33
C ILE A 61 5.14 -9.89 5.18
N GLY A 62 5.28 -9.37 6.39
CA GLY A 62 4.15 -9.11 7.30
C GLY A 62 3.16 -8.10 6.72
N MET A 63 3.65 -7.00 6.15
CA MET A 63 2.81 -6.00 5.48
C MET A 63 2.06 -6.58 4.29
N ALA A 64 2.72 -7.39 3.45
CA ALA A 64 2.08 -8.06 2.33
C ALA A 64 0.94 -8.99 2.79
N ALA A 65 1.19 -9.81 3.83
CA ALA A 65 0.18 -10.69 4.40
C ALA A 65 -1.04 -9.92 4.92
N MET A 66 -0.81 -8.81 5.64
CA MET A 66 -1.89 -7.96 6.16
C MET A 66 -2.71 -7.32 5.04
N MET A 67 -2.07 -6.82 3.97
CA MET A 67 -2.77 -6.26 2.81
C MET A 67 -3.67 -7.29 2.14
N VAL A 68 -3.18 -8.53 1.95
CA VAL A 68 -3.99 -9.62 1.39
C VAL A 68 -5.20 -9.92 2.27
N GLN A 69 -5.00 -10.01 3.59
CA GLN A 69 -6.08 -10.30 4.53
C GLN A 69 -7.16 -9.21 4.54
N MET A 70 -6.76 -7.93 4.56
CA MET A 70 -7.70 -6.80 4.53
C MET A 70 -8.55 -6.79 3.26
N HIS A 71 -7.93 -6.95 2.09
CA HIS A 71 -8.65 -7.00 0.82
C HIS A 71 -9.62 -8.18 0.76
N SER A 72 -9.17 -9.36 1.20
CA SER A 72 -10.00 -10.57 1.21
C SER A 72 -11.21 -10.43 2.13
N SER A 73 -11.03 -9.82 3.30
CA SER A 73 -12.10 -9.57 4.28
C SER A 73 -13.12 -8.57 3.73
N PHE A 74 -12.65 -7.48 3.12
CA PHE A 74 -13.52 -6.49 2.50
C PHE A 74 -14.30 -7.08 1.32
N ALA A 75 -13.65 -7.90 0.50
CA ALA A 75 -14.28 -8.60 -0.60
C ALA A 75 -15.37 -9.58 -0.11
N ALA A 76 -15.08 -10.38 0.92
CA ALA A 76 -16.07 -11.27 1.53
C ALA A 76 -17.28 -10.49 2.08
N TYR A 77 -17.05 -9.34 2.71
CA TYR A 77 -18.11 -8.45 3.20
C TYR A 77 -18.98 -7.90 2.06
N CYS A 78 -18.37 -7.37 1.00
CA CYS A 78 -19.09 -6.72 -0.10
C CYS A 78 -19.81 -7.70 -1.02
N TYR A 79 -19.23 -8.87 -1.28
CA TYR A 79 -19.72 -9.77 -2.32
C TYR A 79 -20.57 -10.93 -1.81
N ARG A 80 -20.86 -11.02 -0.49
CA ARG A 80 -21.75 -12.03 0.13
C ARG A 80 -21.63 -13.45 -0.46
N THR A 81 -20.41 -13.89 -0.75
CA THR A 81 -20.14 -15.15 -1.45
C THR A 81 -19.04 -15.93 -0.74
N GLU A 82 -19.04 -17.25 -0.90
CA GLU A 82 -17.94 -18.17 -0.56
C GLU A 82 -16.63 -17.86 -1.35
N ALA A 83 -16.65 -16.83 -2.22
CA ALA A 83 -15.54 -16.41 -3.07
C ALA A 83 -14.39 -15.68 -2.35
N GLY A 84 -14.47 -15.50 -1.02
CA GLY A 84 -13.41 -14.84 -0.24
C GLY A 84 -12.04 -15.49 -0.42
N GLU A 85 -11.97 -16.82 -0.46
CA GLU A 85 -10.71 -17.55 -0.71
C GLU A 85 -10.21 -17.38 -2.15
N LEU A 86 -11.12 -17.33 -3.13
CA LEU A 86 -10.77 -17.12 -4.53
C LEU A 86 -10.22 -15.71 -4.75
N LEU A 87 -10.84 -14.70 -4.13
CA LEU A 87 -10.41 -13.31 -4.17
C LEU A 87 -9.08 -13.10 -3.45
N ALA A 88 -8.86 -13.78 -2.31
CA ALA A 88 -7.58 -13.81 -1.63
C ALA A 88 -6.46 -14.35 -2.52
N LYS A 89 -6.72 -15.48 -3.21
CA LYS A 89 -5.78 -16.10 -4.16
C LYS A 89 -5.49 -15.19 -5.36
N GLN A 90 -6.52 -14.57 -5.95
CA GLN A 90 -6.35 -13.66 -7.08
C GLN A 90 -5.57 -12.41 -6.68
N PHE A 91 -5.90 -11.79 -5.54
CA PHE A 91 -5.17 -10.63 -5.04
C PHE A 91 -3.71 -10.97 -4.74
N LYS A 92 -3.45 -12.10 -4.06
CA LYS A 92 -2.09 -12.59 -3.84
C LYS A 92 -1.34 -12.81 -5.15
N SER A 93 -1.96 -13.43 -6.15
CA SER A 93 -1.33 -13.65 -7.45
C SER A 93 -0.95 -12.35 -8.16
N VAL A 94 -1.80 -11.33 -8.11
CA VAL A 94 -1.51 -10.01 -8.68
C VAL A 94 -0.37 -9.34 -7.92
N VAL A 95 -0.41 -9.35 -6.58
CA VAL A 95 0.64 -8.77 -5.74
C VAL A 95 1.97 -9.47 -6.00
N ASP A 96 2.01 -10.80 -6.04
CA ASP A 96 3.24 -11.57 -6.28
C ASP A 96 3.84 -11.24 -7.67
N GLN A 97 3.01 -11.15 -8.72
CA GLN A 97 3.47 -10.76 -10.06
C GLN A 97 3.97 -9.32 -10.10
N SER A 98 3.24 -8.38 -9.50
CA SER A 98 3.63 -6.97 -9.47
C SER A 98 4.89 -6.74 -8.66
N TYR A 99 5.05 -7.38 -7.49
CA TYR A 99 6.27 -7.28 -6.69
C TYR A 99 7.47 -7.89 -7.41
N ALA A 100 7.31 -9.06 -8.03
CA ALA A 100 8.41 -9.72 -8.75
C ALA A 100 8.87 -8.88 -9.95
N SER A 101 7.94 -8.38 -10.76
CA SER A 101 8.26 -7.50 -11.89
C SER A 101 8.92 -6.21 -11.42
N HIS A 102 8.34 -5.56 -10.41
CA HIS A 102 8.87 -4.28 -9.93
C HIS A 102 10.23 -4.44 -9.25
N PHE A 103 10.47 -5.54 -8.53
CA PHE A 103 11.78 -5.87 -7.97
C PHE A 103 12.81 -6.09 -9.08
N ALA A 104 12.49 -6.91 -10.08
CA ALA A 104 13.37 -7.16 -11.23
C ALA A 104 13.72 -5.86 -11.98
N ASP A 105 12.73 -4.99 -12.21
CA ASP A 105 12.93 -3.71 -12.89
C ASP A 105 13.79 -2.75 -12.05
N THR A 106 13.57 -2.68 -10.74
CA THR A 106 14.32 -1.79 -9.83
C THR A 106 15.75 -2.28 -9.64
N HIS A 107 15.95 -3.60 -9.57
CA HIS A 107 17.29 -4.20 -9.48
C HIS A 107 18.09 -3.96 -10.77
N ALA A 108 17.48 -4.19 -11.93
CA ALA A 108 18.11 -3.91 -13.23
C ALA A 108 18.49 -2.43 -13.38
N ALA A 109 17.65 -1.51 -12.91
CA ALA A 109 17.95 -0.08 -12.91
C ALA A 109 19.09 0.28 -11.93
N ALA A 110 19.11 -0.32 -10.73
CA ALA A 110 20.18 -0.10 -9.75
C ALA A 110 21.54 -0.63 -10.21
N GLU A 111 21.55 -1.68 -11.03
CA GLU A 111 22.76 -2.27 -11.63
C GLU A 111 23.20 -1.61 -12.95
N GLY A 112 22.47 -0.59 -13.43
CA GLY A 112 22.77 0.10 -14.69
C GLY A 112 22.58 -0.77 -15.94
N LEU A 113 21.74 -1.80 -15.85
CA LEU A 113 21.42 -2.72 -16.95
C LEU A 113 20.29 -2.18 -17.86
N ARG A 114 19.83 -0.95 -17.62
CA ARG A 114 18.83 -0.20 -18.40
C ARG A 114 19.20 1.27 -18.49
#